data_AF-A0A7W3XTI2-F1
#
_entry.id   AF-A0A7W3XTI2-F1
#
_cell.length_a   1.000
_cell.length_b   1.000
_cell.length_c   1.000
_cell.angle_alpha   90.00
_cell.angle_beta   90.00
_cell.angle_gamma   90.00
#
_symmetry.space_group_name_H-M   'P 1'
#
loop_
_entity.id
_entity.type
_entity.pdbx_description
1 polymer ?
#
loop_
_entity_poly.entity_id
_entity_poly.type
_entity_poly.pdbx_seq_one_letter_code
_entity_poly.pdbx_strand_id
1 'polypeptide(L)'
;MDVGLEAESLFERLILEPGAIRQVVPYVQERQFKRLVVAVDDNTYEAAGKELAFILKVAGIEFTLCELTPNETGDVVADEATLVQLMLELETGISDAIVAVGSGTIHDIVRFVSHQCGIPFISVPTAPSVDGFTSAGAPLIIRGIKKTIPAVPPVAIFADLDILKKAPQRLVAAGFGDMLGKYTSLFDWKFSHFTAGEPYNERVALITEQALQSCVKHAEVIGKRTEEGIRVLMTALVESGIAMLMFGQSHPASGAEHHVSHYWEMEYLRRGHRALLHGAKVGVACAEISRLYHDAIDRGEFPDAKPEQWDQYHEQISAWITNMPSEENIRELLKQAGGPSTLKDLGIDDDLFKQSLKEAHNVRLNRHTLLRLLNEA
;
A
#
# COMPACT_ATOMS: atom_id res chain seq x y z
N MET A 1 4.35 -8.76 -23.01
CA MET A 1 5.53 -9.61 -22.72
C MET A 1 5.43 -9.97 -21.26
N ASP A 2 5.38 -11.27 -20.97
CA ASP A 2 4.90 -11.86 -19.72
C ASP A 2 5.63 -11.37 -18.46
N VAL A 3 4.92 -10.58 -17.66
CA VAL A 3 5.21 -10.39 -16.22
C VAL A 3 5.00 -11.71 -15.46
N GLY A 4 4.21 -12.64 -16.02
CA GLY A 4 3.92 -13.96 -15.44
C GLY A 4 5.17 -14.81 -15.15
N LEU A 5 6.17 -14.79 -16.05
CA LEU A 5 7.36 -15.66 -15.92
C LEU A 5 8.35 -15.20 -14.82
N GLU A 6 8.39 -13.91 -14.47
CA GLU A 6 9.24 -13.41 -13.36
C GLU A 6 8.49 -13.44 -12.02
N ALA A 7 7.16 -13.25 -12.02
CA ALA A 7 6.32 -13.38 -10.83
C ALA A 7 6.22 -14.83 -10.32
N GLU A 8 6.27 -15.83 -11.22
CA GLU A 8 6.32 -17.26 -10.87
C GLU A 8 7.56 -17.65 -10.04
N SER A 9 8.62 -16.82 -10.03
CA SER A 9 9.79 -17.04 -9.17
C SER A 9 9.64 -16.45 -7.76
N LEU A 10 8.70 -15.53 -7.55
CA LEU A 10 8.50 -14.79 -6.30
C LEU A 10 7.38 -15.36 -5.44
N PHE A 11 6.35 -15.94 -6.07
CA PHE A 11 5.20 -16.54 -5.41
C PHE A 11 4.95 -17.92 -6.01
N GLU A 12 4.49 -18.83 -5.17
CA GLU A 12 4.17 -20.19 -5.61
C GLU A 12 2.80 -20.24 -6.30
N ARG A 13 1.90 -19.31 -5.94
CA ARG A 13 0.55 -19.22 -6.50
C ARG A 13 -0.01 -17.80 -6.35
N LEU A 14 -0.55 -17.26 -7.43
CA LEU A 14 -1.29 -15.99 -7.43
C LEU A 14 -2.59 -16.17 -8.22
N ILE A 15 -3.72 -16.11 -7.52
CA ILE A 15 -5.05 -16.31 -8.12
C ILE A 15 -5.89 -15.05 -7.87
N LEU A 16 -6.43 -14.48 -8.95
CA LEU A 16 -7.35 -13.35 -8.95
C LEU A 16 -8.57 -13.67 -9.81
N GLU A 17 -9.59 -14.27 -9.22
CA GLU A 17 -10.81 -14.69 -9.89
C GLU A 17 -11.99 -14.81 -8.92
N PRO A 18 -13.25 -14.89 -9.40
CA PRO A 18 -14.39 -15.17 -8.53
C PRO A 18 -14.25 -16.55 -7.88
N GLY A 19 -14.44 -16.65 -6.56
CA GLY A 19 -14.33 -17.91 -5.83
C GLY A 19 -12.89 -18.36 -5.52
N ALA A 20 -11.88 -17.49 -5.72
CA ALA A 20 -10.47 -17.81 -5.47
C ALA A 20 -10.20 -18.32 -4.05
N ILE A 21 -11.00 -17.94 -3.05
CA ILE A 21 -10.84 -18.42 -1.66
C ILE A 21 -10.91 -19.95 -1.56
N ARG A 22 -11.64 -20.60 -2.46
CA ARG A 22 -11.79 -22.07 -2.49
C ARG A 22 -10.51 -22.78 -2.92
N GLN A 23 -9.59 -22.07 -3.58
CA GLN A 23 -8.30 -22.61 -4.02
C GLN A 23 -7.26 -22.65 -2.88
N VAL A 24 -7.57 -22.07 -1.71
CA VAL A 24 -6.71 -22.19 -0.51
C VAL A 24 -6.61 -23.65 -0.07
N VAL A 25 -7.71 -24.40 -0.04
CA VAL A 25 -7.72 -25.82 0.39
C VAL A 25 -6.84 -26.70 -0.52
N PRO A 26 -7.01 -26.70 -1.86
CA PRO A 26 -6.12 -27.43 -2.75
C PRO A 26 -4.64 -27.10 -2.56
N TYR A 27 -4.30 -25.81 -2.38
CA TYR A 27 -2.92 -25.38 -2.16
C TYR A 27 -2.35 -25.89 -0.83
N VAL A 28 -3.11 -25.80 0.26
CA VAL A 28 -2.73 -26.32 1.58
C VAL A 28 -2.48 -27.83 1.53
N GLN A 29 -3.34 -28.57 0.82
CA GLN A 29 -3.20 -30.02 0.64
C GLN A 29 -1.96 -30.38 -0.21
N GLU A 30 -1.72 -29.66 -1.29
CA GLU A 30 -0.53 -29.82 -2.14
C GLU A 30 0.77 -29.58 -1.35
N ARG A 31 0.77 -28.56 -0.49
CA ARG A 31 1.88 -28.26 0.42
C ARG A 31 1.98 -29.17 1.62
N GLN A 32 1.02 -30.09 1.80
CA GLN A 32 0.93 -30.99 2.94
C GLN A 32 0.90 -30.25 4.30
N PHE A 33 0.44 -29.00 4.31
CA PHE A 33 0.22 -28.23 5.52
C PHE A 33 -0.96 -28.85 6.28
N LYS A 34 -0.75 -29.15 7.56
CA LYS A 34 -1.71 -29.84 8.42
C LYS A 34 -2.33 -28.90 9.45
N ARG A 35 -1.55 -27.99 10.02
CA ARG A 35 -1.98 -27.03 11.05
C ARG A 35 -1.78 -25.60 10.60
N LEU A 36 -2.89 -24.90 10.39
CA LEU A 36 -2.90 -23.50 10.03
C LEU A 36 -3.24 -22.60 11.22
N VAL A 37 -2.75 -21.36 11.18
CA VAL A 37 -3.31 -20.27 12.02
C VAL A 37 -3.96 -19.25 11.10
N VAL A 38 -5.27 -19.04 11.24
CA VAL A 38 -6.04 -18.10 10.42
C VAL A 38 -6.21 -16.80 11.19
N ALA A 39 -5.54 -15.73 10.74
CA ALA A 39 -5.62 -14.42 11.36
C ALA A 39 -6.72 -13.57 10.70
N VAL A 40 -7.65 -13.08 11.51
CA VAL A 40 -8.81 -12.27 11.12
C VAL A 40 -9.04 -11.14 12.13
N ASP A 41 -9.84 -10.15 11.76
CA ASP A 41 -10.59 -9.31 12.71
C ASP A 41 -12.09 -9.60 12.56
N ASP A 42 -12.94 -8.97 13.39
CA ASP A 42 -14.40 -9.15 13.33
C ASP A 42 -14.98 -8.94 11.92
N ASN A 43 -14.52 -7.90 11.21
CA ASN A 43 -15.03 -7.56 9.89
C ASN A 43 -14.54 -8.55 8.82
N THR A 44 -13.28 -8.96 8.89
CA THR A 44 -12.68 -9.86 7.89
C THR A 44 -13.06 -11.31 8.14
N TYR A 45 -13.40 -11.68 9.38
CA TYR A 45 -14.06 -12.93 9.68
C TYR A 45 -15.42 -13.02 8.98
N GLU A 46 -16.26 -11.98 9.09
CA GLU A 46 -17.52 -11.90 8.35
C GLU A 46 -17.33 -11.88 6.83
N ALA A 47 -16.34 -11.13 6.34
CA ALA A 47 -16.13 -10.94 4.91
C ALA A 47 -15.63 -12.21 4.20
N ALA A 48 -14.78 -13.01 4.86
CA ALA A 48 -14.11 -14.16 4.24
C ALA A 48 -13.72 -15.27 5.23
N GLY A 49 -13.42 -14.94 6.49
CA GLY A 49 -12.92 -15.90 7.47
C GLY A 49 -13.92 -17.02 7.79
N LYS A 50 -15.23 -16.73 7.81
CA LYS A 50 -16.29 -17.74 7.98
C LYS A 50 -16.30 -18.77 6.86
N GLU A 51 -16.25 -18.32 5.61
CA GLU A 51 -16.22 -19.21 4.45
C GLU A 51 -14.94 -20.05 4.47
N LEU A 52 -13.79 -19.43 4.72
CA LEU A 52 -12.51 -20.14 4.80
C LEU A 52 -12.51 -21.20 5.90
N ALA A 53 -12.94 -20.84 7.12
CA ALA A 53 -13.03 -21.76 8.25
C ALA A 53 -13.95 -22.95 7.94
N PHE A 54 -15.08 -22.69 7.26
CA PHE A 54 -16.00 -23.74 6.85
C PHE A 54 -15.35 -24.71 5.85
N ILE A 55 -14.72 -24.22 4.77
CA ILE A 55 -14.12 -25.09 3.76
C ILE A 55 -12.90 -25.87 4.29
N LEU A 56 -12.10 -25.25 5.18
CA LEU A 56 -10.98 -25.94 5.87
C LEU A 56 -11.51 -27.09 6.73
N LYS A 57 -12.57 -26.85 7.50
CA LYS A 57 -13.21 -27.87 8.34
C LYS A 57 -13.79 -29.03 7.52
N VAL A 58 -14.47 -28.73 6.41
CA VAL A 58 -15.02 -29.75 5.50
C VAL A 58 -13.90 -30.60 4.88
N ALA A 59 -12.76 -29.99 4.58
CA ALA A 59 -11.58 -30.67 4.05
C ALA A 59 -10.76 -31.44 5.10
N GLY A 60 -11.12 -31.35 6.39
CA GLY A 60 -10.41 -31.99 7.49
C GLY A 60 -9.03 -31.39 7.79
N ILE A 61 -8.81 -30.11 7.44
CA ILE A 61 -7.57 -29.40 7.76
C ILE A 61 -7.69 -28.82 9.18
N GLU A 62 -6.69 -29.06 10.03
CA GLU A 62 -6.65 -28.48 11.38
C GLU A 62 -6.27 -27.00 11.28
N PHE A 63 -6.98 -26.15 12.02
CA PHE A 63 -6.64 -24.74 12.10
C PHE A 63 -7.04 -24.14 13.46
N THR A 64 -6.27 -23.14 13.88
CA THR A 64 -6.62 -22.22 14.97
C THR A 64 -7.08 -20.89 14.37
N LEU A 65 -8.16 -20.32 14.90
CA LEU A 65 -8.62 -18.99 14.51
C LEU A 65 -8.03 -17.96 15.50
N CYS A 66 -7.21 -17.05 14.98
CA CYS A 66 -6.69 -15.91 15.74
C CYS A 66 -7.52 -14.66 15.39
N GLU A 67 -8.52 -14.38 16.22
CA GLU A 67 -9.34 -13.16 16.12
C GLU A 67 -8.59 -11.99 16.81
N LEU A 68 -7.95 -11.15 16.00
CA LEU A 68 -7.15 -10.02 16.46
C LEU A 68 -8.03 -9.00 17.19
N THR A 69 -7.66 -8.70 18.44
CA THR A 69 -8.48 -7.84 19.30
C THR A 69 -8.28 -6.37 18.92
N PRO A 70 -9.36 -5.59 18.71
CA PRO A 70 -9.23 -4.16 18.46
C PRO A 70 -8.75 -3.41 19.71
N ASN A 71 -8.09 -2.28 19.50
CA ASN A 71 -7.70 -1.35 20.57
C ASN A 71 -8.93 -0.62 21.16
N GLU A 72 -8.70 0.28 22.12
CA GLU A 72 -9.75 1.07 22.79
C GLU A 72 -10.61 1.93 21.83
N THR A 73 -10.08 2.26 20.66
CA THR A 73 -10.79 3.02 19.61
C THR A 73 -11.57 2.15 18.62
N GLY A 74 -11.56 0.82 18.84
CA GLY A 74 -12.25 -0.16 18.00
C GLY A 74 -11.52 -0.52 16.71
N ASP A 75 -10.21 -0.22 16.62
CA ASP A 75 -9.38 -0.55 15.45
C ASP A 75 -8.40 -1.68 15.78
N VAL A 76 -8.30 -2.65 14.88
CA VAL A 76 -7.11 -3.51 14.82
C VAL A 76 -5.98 -2.70 14.19
N VAL A 77 -4.85 -2.66 14.86
CA VAL A 77 -3.67 -1.88 14.47
C VAL A 77 -2.46 -2.80 14.47
N ALA A 78 -1.54 -2.65 13.51
CA ALA A 78 -0.32 -3.44 13.46
C ALA A 78 0.71 -2.93 14.49
N ASP A 79 0.52 -3.31 15.74
CA ASP A 79 1.24 -2.83 16.93
C ASP A 79 1.76 -3.97 17.79
N GLU A 80 2.49 -3.66 18.87
CA GLU A 80 3.08 -4.70 19.73
C GLU A 80 2.05 -5.69 20.29
N ALA A 81 0.84 -5.23 20.61
CA ALA A 81 -0.19 -6.06 21.22
C ALA A 81 -0.72 -7.13 20.26
N THR A 82 -1.10 -6.73 19.05
CA THR A 82 -1.62 -7.65 18.02
C THR A 82 -0.55 -8.59 17.48
N LEU A 83 0.71 -8.12 17.38
CA LEU A 83 1.85 -8.96 17.01
C LEU A 83 2.08 -10.06 18.04
N VAL A 84 2.10 -9.72 19.34
CA VAL A 84 2.24 -10.71 20.42
C VAL A 84 1.04 -11.65 20.46
N GLN A 85 -0.17 -11.14 20.27
CA GLN A 85 -1.37 -11.99 20.22
C GLN A 85 -1.23 -13.08 19.15
N LEU A 86 -0.90 -12.71 17.91
CA LEU A 86 -0.72 -13.69 16.84
C LEU A 86 0.47 -14.64 17.10
N MET A 87 1.58 -14.13 17.65
CA MET A 87 2.73 -14.97 18.00
C MET A 87 2.38 -16.05 19.04
N LEU A 88 1.47 -15.77 19.98
CA LEU A 88 1.06 -16.72 21.02
C LEU A 88 0.16 -17.84 20.50
N GLU A 89 -0.50 -17.65 19.35
CA GLU A 89 -1.30 -18.68 18.67
C GLU A 89 -0.45 -19.64 17.83
N LEU A 90 0.85 -19.35 17.67
CA LEU A 90 1.78 -20.15 16.88
C LEU A 90 2.59 -21.09 17.76
N GLU A 91 2.69 -22.34 17.33
CA GLU A 91 3.57 -23.34 17.94
C GLU A 91 4.74 -23.61 16.98
N THR A 92 5.94 -23.12 17.31
CA THR A 92 7.13 -23.30 16.47
C THR A 92 7.45 -24.79 16.27
N GLY A 93 7.61 -25.21 15.01
CA GLY A 93 7.83 -26.62 14.63
C GLY A 93 6.55 -27.46 14.55
N ILE A 94 5.39 -26.84 14.78
CA ILE A 94 4.08 -27.49 14.75
C ILE A 94 3.11 -26.77 13.78
N SER A 95 3.04 -25.44 13.84
CA SER A 95 2.26 -24.64 12.90
C SER A 95 2.94 -24.61 11.53
N ASP A 96 2.23 -24.98 10.48
CA ASP A 96 2.80 -25.13 9.14
C ASP A 96 2.72 -23.84 8.32
N ALA A 97 1.64 -23.07 8.47
CA ALA A 97 1.46 -21.79 7.78
C ALA A 97 0.47 -20.87 8.51
N ILE A 98 0.60 -19.57 8.28
CA ILE A 98 -0.36 -18.55 8.71
C ILE A 98 -1.23 -18.15 7.51
N VAL A 99 -2.54 -17.95 7.69
CA VAL A 99 -3.41 -17.41 6.64
C VAL A 99 -3.87 -16.01 7.05
N ALA A 100 -3.42 -14.99 6.33
CA ALA A 100 -3.85 -13.61 6.50
C ALA A 100 -5.17 -13.38 5.76
N VAL A 101 -6.29 -13.34 6.48
CA VAL A 101 -7.60 -13.04 5.91
C VAL A 101 -7.95 -11.59 6.24
N GLY A 102 -7.67 -10.69 5.32
CA GLY A 102 -7.85 -9.26 5.58
C GLY A 102 -7.29 -8.33 4.52
N SER A 103 -7.01 -7.10 4.91
CA SER A 103 -6.33 -6.11 4.06
C SER A 103 -5.01 -5.68 4.70
N GLY A 104 -4.52 -4.47 4.42
CA GLY A 104 -3.18 -3.99 4.80
C GLY A 104 -2.76 -4.33 6.24
N THR A 105 -3.53 -3.93 7.26
CA THR A 105 -3.14 -4.13 8.67
C THR A 105 -2.92 -5.59 9.05
N ILE A 106 -3.86 -6.48 8.71
CA ILE A 106 -3.73 -7.92 9.01
C ILE A 106 -2.54 -8.52 8.24
N HIS A 107 -2.32 -8.09 7.00
CA HIS A 107 -1.15 -8.51 6.23
C HIS A 107 0.14 -8.05 6.88
N ASP A 108 0.22 -6.82 7.40
CA ASP A 108 1.43 -6.31 8.04
C ASP A 108 1.73 -7.04 9.36
N ILE A 109 0.69 -7.37 10.15
CA ILE A 109 0.80 -8.20 11.36
C ILE A 109 1.31 -9.60 11.00
N VAL A 110 0.60 -10.31 10.11
CA VAL A 110 0.93 -11.68 9.72
C VAL A 110 2.30 -11.76 9.07
N ARG A 111 2.64 -10.80 8.21
CA ARG A 111 3.93 -10.75 7.53
C ARG A 111 5.09 -10.66 8.52
N PHE A 112 4.99 -9.75 9.48
CA PHE A 112 6.04 -9.59 10.47
C PHE A 112 6.19 -10.86 11.31
N VAL A 113 5.07 -11.42 11.79
CA VAL A 113 5.09 -12.64 12.61
C VAL A 113 5.62 -13.84 11.80
N SER A 114 5.20 -13.98 10.55
CA SER A 114 5.71 -14.98 9.60
C SER A 114 7.24 -14.91 9.48
N HIS A 115 7.78 -13.71 9.27
CA HIS A 115 9.22 -13.48 9.19
C HIS A 115 9.94 -13.87 10.49
N GLN A 116 9.42 -13.41 11.63
CA GLN A 116 10.06 -13.60 12.93
C GLN A 116 10.03 -15.06 13.40
N CYS A 117 8.97 -15.80 13.05
CA CYS A 117 8.79 -17.20 13.43
C CYS A 117 9.33 -18.20 12.39
N GLY A 118 9.70 -17.73 11.18
CA GLY A 118 10.12 -18.60 10.08
C GLY A 118 9.01 -19.51 9.55
N ILE A 119 7.75 -19.10 9.70
CA ILE A 119 6.55 -19.85 9.26
C ILE A 119 6.00 -19.13 8.02
N PRO A 120 5.81 -19.78 6.87
CA PRO A 120 5.29 -19.14 5.67
C PRO A 120 3.85 -18.65 5.87
N PHE A 121 3.42 -17.66 5.08
CA PHE A 121 2.02 -17.21 5.13
C PHE A 121 1.34 -17.12 3.76
N ILE A 122 0.04 -17.37 3.79
CA ILE A 122 -0.88 -17.32 2.66
C ILE A 122 -1.71 -16.05 2.79
N SER A 123 -1.83 -15.29 1.70
CA SER A 123 -2.62 -14.06 1.62
C SER A 123 -4.02 -14.36 1.07
N VAL A 124 -5.05 -13.93 1.79
CA VAL A 124 -6.45 -13.92 1.36
C VAL A 124 -6.99 -12.49 1.50
N PRO A 125 -6.76 -11.62 0.49
CA PRO A 125 -7.20 -10.23 0.51
C PRO A 125 -8.72 -10.08 0.59
N THR A 126 -9.23 -9.25 1.50
CA THR A 126 -10.67 -8.96 1.63
C THR A 126 -11.07 -7.58 1.13
N ALA A 127 -10.11 -6.69 0.83
CA ALA A 127 -10.34 -5.40 0.20
C ALA A 127 -9.09 -4.92 -0.56
N PRO A 128 -9.23 -4.31 -1.75
CA PRO A 128 -8.10 -3.77 -2.53
C PRO A 128 -7.72 -2.36 -2.03
N SER A 129 -7.06 -2.26 -0.86
CA SER A 129 -6.87 -0.97 -0.17
C SER A 129 -5.46 -0.39 -0.17
N VAL A 130 -4.46 -1.21 -0.47
CA VAL A 130 -3.02 -0.87 -0.45
C VAL A 130 -2.27 -1.78 -1.43
N ASP A 131 -1.11 -1.35 -1.91
CA ASP A 131 -0.21 -2.20 -2.74
C ASP A 131 0.67 -3.14 -1.91
N GLY A 132 0.51 -3.11 -0.60
CA GLY A 132 1.29 -3.89 0.35
C GLY A 132 1.09 -5.41 0.28
N PHE A 133 0.21 -5.99 -0.53
CA PHE A 133 -0.08 -7.44 -0.50
C PHE A 133 1.13 -8.33 -0.84
N THR A 134 2.02 -7.83 -1.70
CA THR A 134 3.25 -8.52 -2.13
C THR A 134 4.51 -7.98 -1.45
N SER A 135 4.38 -7.02 -0.53
CA SER A 135 5.53 -6.33 0.09
C SER A 135 6.43 -7.25 0.91
N ALA A 136 7.74 -6.95 0.95
CA ALA A 136 8.73 -7.54 1.85
C ALA A 136 9.07 -6.64 3.06
N GLY A 137 8.29 -5.59 3.31
CA GLY A 137 8.37 -4.76 4.51
C GLY A 137 7.03 -4.69 5.22
N ALA A 138 7.01 -4.68 6.54
CA ALA A 138 5.83 -4.54 7.38
C ALA A 138 5.80 -3.14 8.04
N PRO A 139 4.89 -2.24 7.64
CA PRO A 139 4.58 -1.02 8.39
C PRO A 139 3.95 -1.34 9.74
N LEU A 140 4.68 -1.11 10.82
CA LEU A 140 4.25 -1.37 12.20
C LEU A 140 4.30 -0.10 13.04
N ILE A 141 3.46 -0.01 14.06
CA ILE A 141 3.50 1.04 15.07
C ILE A 141 4.21 0.47 16.29
N ILE A 142 5.41 0.97 16.57
CA ILE A 142 6.23 0.56 17.70
C ILE A 142 6.43 1.76 18.61
N ARG A 143 5.92 1.68 19.84
CA ARG A 143 5.93 2.77 20.84
C ARG A 143 5.37 4.08 20.27
N GLY A 144 4.26 3.98 19.53
CA GLY A 144 3.59 5.11 18.90
C GLY A 144 4.28 5.67 17.65
N ILE A 145 5.36 5.05 17.18
CA ILE A 145 6.09 5.49 15.98
C ILE A 145 5.87 4.47 14.86
N LYS A 146 5.36 4.94 13.71
CA LYS A 146 5.23 4.10 12.53
C LYS A 146 6.60 3.86 11.88
N LYS A 147 6.97 2.61 11.70
CA LYS A 147 8.23 2.16 11.08
C LYS A 147 7.96 1.00 10.14
N THR A 148 8.59 1.00 8.97
CA THR A 148 8.60 -0.17 8.10
C THR A 148 9.76 -1.07 8.49
N ILE A 149 9.46 -2.30 8.94
CA ILE A 149 10.47 -3.30 9.32
C ILE A 149 10.61 -4.32 8.19
N PRO A 150 11.84 -4.73 7.81
CA PRO A 150 12.03 -5.83 6.86
C PRO A 150 11.29 -7.10 7.29
N ALA A 151 10.68 -7.80 6.34
CA ALA A 151 9.91 -9.00 6.56
C ALA A 151 9.93 -9.90 5.30
N VAL A 152 8.88 -10.69 5.03
CA VAL A 152 8.81 -11.63 3.89
C VAL A 152 7.55 -11.42 3.04
N PRO A 153 7.54 -11.68 1.73
CA PRO A 153 6.29 -11.73 0.96
C PRO A 153 5.46 -12.99 1.31
N PRO A 154 4.15 -13.03 0.97
CA PRO A 154 3.37 -14.27 1.08
C PRO A 154 3.91 -15.34 0.14
N VAL A 155 3.72 -16.62 0.47
CA VAL A 155 4.04 -17.73 -0.45
C VAL A 155 2.96 -17.92 -1.52
N ALA A 156 1.72 -17.54 -1.21
CA ALA A 156 0.59 -17.60 -2.14
C ALA A 156 -0.44 -16.50 -1.87
N ILE A 157 -1.14 -16.05 -2.92
CA ILE A 157 -2.19 -15.02 -2.85
C ILE A 157 -3.47 -15.55 -3.51
N PHE A 158 -4.58 -15.48 -2.80
CA PHE A 158 -5.92 -15.86 -3.25
C PHE A 158 -6.88 -14.68 -3.13
N ALA A 159 -6.88 -13.84 -4.16
CA ALA A 159 -7.67 -12.61 -4.23
C ALA A 159 -9.04 -12.89 -4.87
N ASP A 160 -10.06 -13.10 -4.03
CA ASP A 160 -11.39 -13.48 -4.49
C ASP A 160 -12.22 -12.26 -4.90
N LEU A 161 -12.60 -12.17 -6.17
CA LEU A 161 -13.37 -11.03 -6.67
C LEU A 161 -14.76 -10.92 -6.06
N ASP A 162 -15.41 -12.03 -5.68
CA ASP A 162 -16.73 -11.99 -5.06
C ASP A 162 -16.70 -11.43 -3.64
N ILE A 163 -15.54 -11.52 -2.97
CA ILE A 163 -15.27 -10.88 -1.69
C ILE A 163 -14.85 -9.42 -1.91
N LEU A 164 -13.87 -9.18 -2.79
CA LEU A 164 -13.31 -7.84 -3.03
C LEU A 164 -14.35 -6.83 -3.53
N LYS A 165 -15.31 -7.25 -4.37
CA LYS A 165 -16.44 -6.40 -4.83
C LYS A 165 -17.32 -5.89 -3.67
N LYS A 166 -17.41 -6.64 -2.57
CA LYS A 166 -18.23 -6.30 -1.40
C LYS A 166 -17.51 -5.38 -0.42
N ALA A 167 -16.21 -5.14 -0.61
CA ALA A 167 -15.43 -4.28 0.27
C ALA A 167 -16.06 -2.87 0.38
N PRO A 168 -15.99 -2.24 1.57
CA PRO A 168 -16.42 -0.86 1.75
C PRO A 168 -15.80 0.08 0.72
N GLN A 169 -16.61 0.98 0.14
CA GLN A 169 -16.16 1.92 -0.90
C GLN A 169 -14.88 2.68 -0.50
N ARG A 170 -14.80 3.13 0.76
CA ARG A 170 -13.64 3.85 1.27
C ARG A 170 -12.32 3.07 1.18
N LEU A 171 -12.35 1.73 1.25
CA LEU A 171 -11.16 0.89 1.13
C LEU A 171 -10.75 0.73 -0.34
N VAL A 172 -11.71 0.54 -1.24
CA VAL A 172 -11.46 0.53 -2.69
C VAL A 172 -10.89 1.87 -3.15
N ALA A 173 -11.49 2.96 -2.70
CA ALA A 173 -11.02 4.31 -2.99
C ALA A 173 -9.63 4.59 -2.41
N ALA A 174 -9.33 4.05 -1.22
CA ALA A 174 -7.99 4.13 -0.66
C ALA A 174 -6.97 3.42 -1.56
N GLY A 175 -7.22 2.18 -2.01
CA GLY A 175 -6.31 1.50 -2.93
C GLY A 175 -6.11 2.25 -4.24
N PHE A 176 -7.18 2.85 -4.77
CA PHE A 176 -7.05 3.70 -5.94
C PHE A 176 -6.21 4.96 -5.67
N GLY A 177 -6.41 5.62 -4.53
CA GLY A 177 -5.59 6.76 -4.11
C GLY A 177 -4.11 6.40 -3.91
N ASP A 178 -3.82 5.20 -3.41
CA ASP A 178 -2.47 4.66 -3.32
C ASP A 178 -1.84 4.50 -4.71
N MET A 179 -2.60 3.99 -5.68
CA MET A 179 -2.15 3.91 -7.08
C MET A 179 -1.91 5.28 -7.68
N LEU A 180 -2.77 6.29 -7.45
CA LEU A 180 -2.54 7.65 -7.95
C LEU A 180 -1.25 8.27 -7.42
N GLY A 181 -0.79 7.88 -6.23
CA GLY A 181 0.51 8.31 -5.69
C GLY A 181 1.70 8.01 -6.61
N LYS A 182 1.53 7.06 -7.55
CA LYS A 182 2.58 6.65 -8.47
C LYS A 182 2.92 7.73 -9.50
N TYR A 183 2.03 8.71 -9.72
CA TYR A 183 2.35 9.88 -10.54
C TYR A 183 3.56 10.63 -10.00
N THR A 184 3.52 10.98 -8.70
CA THR A 184 4.58 11.77 -8.06
C THR A 184 5.76 10.90 -7.65
N SER A 185 5.56 9.62 -7.27
CA SER A 185 6.69 8.76 -6.91
C SER A 185 7.57 8.38 -8.11
N LEU A 186 6.98 8.08 -9.28
CA LEU A 186 7.75 7.83 -10.50
C LEU A 186 8.52 9.07 -10.95
N PHE A 187 7.90 10.24 -10.83
CA PHE A 187 8.57 11.52 -11.06
C PHE A 187 9.74 11.71 -10.10
N ASP A 188 9.52 11.58 -8.80
CA ASP A 188 10.55 11.76 -7.77
C ASP A 188 11.68 10.75 -7.91
N TRP A 189 11.40 9.52 -8.33
CA TRP A 189 12.41 8.50 -8.57
C TRP A 189 13.31 8.83 -9.76
N LYS A 190 12.72 9.32 -10.85
CA LYS A 190 13.48 9.79 -12.02
C LYS A 190 14.31 11.03 -11.66
N PHE A 191 13.73 11.94 -10.88
CA PHE A 191 14.41 13.11 -10.37
C PHE A 191 15.60 12.75 -9.48
N SER A 192 15.43 11.85 -8.50
CA SER A 192 16.49 11.45 -7.58
C SER A 192 17.62 10.69 -8.28
N HIS A 193 17.30 9.90 -9.31
CA HIS A 193 18.30 9.29 -10.19
C HIS A 193 19.15 10.34 -10.90
N PHE A 194 18.50 11.38 -11.46
CA PHE A 194 19.17 12.41 -12.24
C PHE A 194 20.01 13.38 -11.39
N THR A 195 19.51 13.78 -10.22
CA THR A 195 20.17 14.81 -9.39
C THR A 195 21.12 14.23 -8.35
N ALA A 196 20.83 13.04 -7.82
CA ALA A 196 21.58 12.42 -6.73
C ALA A 196 22.19 11.05 -7.09
N GLY A 197 22.01 10.57 -8.34
CA GLY A 197 22.57 9.29 -8.78
C GLY A 197 21.95 8.08 -8.08
N GLU A 198 20.73 8.20 -7.54
CA GLU A 198 20.05 7.07 -6.91
C GLU A 198 19.79 5.94 -7.92
N PRO A 199 19.75 4.66 -7.50
CA PRO A 199 19.52 3.55 -8.42
C PRO A 199 18.16 3.69 -9.13
N TYR A 200 18.11 3.37 -10.41
CA TYR A 200 16.90 3.43 -11.24
C TYR A 200 16.78 2.22 -12.14
N ASN A 201 15.56 1.72 -12.33
CA ASN A 201 15.29 0.59 -13.20
C ASN A 201 14.10 0.92 -14.11
N GLU A 202 14.40 1.17 -15.39
CA GLU A 202 13.42 1.54 -16.41
C GLU A 202 12.29 0.52 -16.57
N ARG A 203 12.60 -0.77 -16.45
CA ARG A 203 11.61 -1.84 -16.59
C ARG A 203 10.62 -1.82 -15.43
N VAL A 204 11.11 -1.66 -14.20
CA VAL A 204 10.28 -1.55 -13.00
C VAL A 204 9.42 -0.28 -13.05
N ALA A 205 9.98 0.85 -13.49
CA ALA A 205 9.24 2.08 -13.70
C ALA A 205 8.10 1.88 -14.71
N LEU A 206 8.37 1.21 -15.84
CA LEU A 206 7.35 0.93 -16.87
C LEU A 206 6.22 0.03 -16.35
N ILE A 207 6.53 -1.02 -15.58
CA ILE A 207 5.50 -1.89 -14.97
C ILE A 207 4.58 -1.05 -14.07
N THR A 208 5.19 -0.22 -13.22
CA THR A 208 4.45 0.63 -12.29
C THR A 208 3.60 1.68 -13.01
N GLU A 209 4.14 2.30 -14.05
CA GLU A 209 3.42 3.26 -14.90
C GLU A 209 2.23 2.59 -15.60
N GLN A 210 2.40 1.39 -16.15
CA GLN A 210 1.31 0.65 -16.81
C GLN A 210 0.19 0.29 -15.82
N ALA A 211 0.53 -0.16 -14.61
CA ALA A 211 -0.42 -0.44 -13.54
C ALA A 211 -1.22 0.84 -13.15
N LEU A 212 -0.53 1.97 -12.98
CA LEU A 212 -1.14 3.28 -12.71
C LEU A 212 -2.10 3.68 -13.84
N GLN A 213 -1.63 3.67 -15.10
CA GLN A 213 -2.45 4.10 -16.24
C GLN A 213 -3.65 3.18 -16.47
N SER A 214 -3.52 1.88 -16.15
CA SER A 214 -4.66 0.95 -16.15
C SER A 214 -5.73 1.39 -15.16
N CYS A 215 -5.34 1.72 -13.92
CA CYS A 215 -6.29 2.24 -12.92
C CYS A 215 -6.97 3.52 -13.40
N VAL A 216 -6.21 4.50 -13.87
CA VAL A 216 -6.74 5.82 -14.28
C VAL A 216 -7.77 5.69 -15.41
N LYS A 217 -7.51 4.85 -16.41
CA LYS A 217 -8.46 4.57 -17.51
C LYS A 217 -9.76 3.93 -17.04
N HIS A 218 -9.75 3.25 -15.89
CA HIS A 218 -10.88 2.52 -15.33
C HIS A 218 -11.43 3.17 -14.05
N ALA A 219 -11.07 4.43 -13.75
CA ALA A 219 -11.43 5.12 -12.50
C ALA A 219 -12.94 5.07 -12.20
N GLU A 220 -13.79 5.28 -13.21
CA GLU A 220 -15.25 5.24 -13.05
C GLU A 220 -15.77 3.85 -12.65
N VAL A 221 -15.28 2.79 -13.31
CA VAL A 221 -15.73 1.42 -13.03
C VAL A 221 -15.14 0.86 -11.73
N ILE A 222 -13.94 1.31 -11.35
CA ILE A 222 -13.36 1.11 -10.01
C ILE A 222 -14.26 1.75 -8.95
N GLY A 223 -14.65 3.02 -9.16
CA GLY A 223 -15.56 3.73 -8.27
C GLY A 223 -16.92 3.04 -8.11
N LYS A 224 -17.45 2.43 -9.18
CA LYS A 224 -18.68 1.64 -9.14
C LYS A 224 -18.53 0.23 -8.56
N ARG A 225 -17.29 -0.19 -8.20
CA ARG A 225 -16.97 -1.54 -7.71
C ARG A 225 -17.48 -2.65 -8.63
N THR A 226 -17.41 -2.44 -9.95
CA THR A 226 -17.71 -3.51 -10.92
C THR A 226 -16.63 -4.59 -10.82
N GLU A 227 -16.93 -5.80 -11.33
CA GLU A 227 -15.91 -6.87 -11.35
C GLU A 227 -14.66 -6.47 -12.13
N GLU A 228 -14.85 -5.84 -13.29
CA GLU A 228 -13.76 -5.31 -14.10
C GLU A 228 -12.94 -4.28 -13.33
N GLY A 229 -13.59 -3.30 -12.70
CA GLY A 229 -12.89 -2.27 -11.93
C GLY A 229 -12.10 -2.85 -10.77
N ILE A 230 -12.69 -3.75 -9.99
CA ILE A 230 -12.01 -4.39 -8.85
C ILE A 230 -10.85 -5.29 -9.32
N ARG A 231 -11.03 -6.01 -10.43
CA ARG A 231 -9.95 -6.80 -11.04
C ARG A 231 -8.79 -5.90 -11.45
N VAL A 232 -9.05 -4.82 -12.19
CA VAL A 232 -8.04 -3.85 -12.62
C VAL A 232 -7.29 -3.27 -11.42
N LEU A 233 -8.03 -2.81 -10.40
CA LEU A 233 -7.40 -2.22 -9.21
C LEU A 233 -6.53 -3.24 -8.47
N MET A 234 -7.06 -4.44 -8.21
CA MET A 234 -6.31 -5.46 -7.48
C MET A 234 -5.08 -5.94 -8.26
N THR A 235 -5.17 -6.11 -9.58
CA THR A 235 -4.02 -6.40 -10.44
C THR A 235 -2.97 -5.31 -10.33
N ALA A 236 -3.35 -4.04 -10.44
CA ALA A 236 -2.42 -2.92 -10.39
C ALA A 236 -1.71 -2.79 -9.02
N LEU A 237 -2.44 -3.00 -7.92
CA LEU A 237 -1.87 -3.02 -6.56
C LEU A 237 -0.85 -4.15 -6.39
N VAL A 238 -1.17 -5.34 -6.89
CA VAL A 238 -0.24 -6.49 -6.90
C VAL A 238 1.00 -6.20 -7.74
N GLU A 239 0.83 -5.67 -8.95
CA GLU A 239 1.92 -5.29 -9.86
C GLU A 239 2.83 -4.21 -9.25
N SER A 240 2.25 -3.20 -8.58
CA SER A 240 3.01 -2.17 -7.84
C SER A 240 3.90 -2.80 -6.76
N GLY A 241 3.36 -3.72 -5.97
CA GLY A 241 4.17 -4.39 -4.94
C GLY A 241 5.19 -5.37 -5.52
N ILE A 242 4.91 -6.04 -6.64
CA ILE A 242 5.92 -6.84 -7.37
C ILE A 242 7.05 -5.96 -7.89
N ALA A 243 6.73 -4.79 -8.44
CA ALA A 243 7.71 -3.82 -8.90
C ALA A 243 8.65 -3.38 -7.76
N MET A 244 8.10 -3.13 -6.56
CA MET A 244 8.91 -2.87 -5.36
C MET A 244 9.82 -4.05 -4.99
N LEU A 245 9.32 -5.29 -5.06
CA LEU A 245 10.12 -6.49 -4.79
C LEU A 245 11.28 -6.64 -5.77
N MET A 246 11.01 -6.50 -7.07
CA MET A 246 12.01 -6.61 -8.14
C MET A 246 13.14 -5.59 -7.98
N PHE A 247 12.81 -4.39 -7.50
CA PHE A 247 13.79 -3.34 -7.28
C PHE A 247 14.46 -3.40 -5.90
N GLY A 248 13.81 -4.03 -4.92
CA GLY A 248 14.30 -4.15 -3.54
C GLY A 248 14.14 -2.87 -2.70
N GLN A 249 13.50 -1.83 -3.25
CA GLN A 249 13.20 -0.58 -2.55
C GLN A 249 11.84 -0.03 -3.00
N SER A 250 11.26 0.87 -2.22
CA SER A 250 9.91 1.39 -2.49
C SER A 250 9.85 2.57 -3.49
N HIS A 251 10.97 2.98 -4.09
CA HIS A 251 11.00 4.12 -5.01
C HIS A 251 9.91 4.13 -6.10
N PRO A 252 9.63 3.01 -6.82
CA PRO A 252 8.58 3.01 -7.84
C PRO A 252 7.22 3.46 -7.31
N ALA A 253 6.92 3.18 -6.03
CA ALA A 253 5.58 3.34 -5.47
C ALA A 253 5.49 4.41 -4.37
N SER A 254 6.61 5.02 -3.95
CA SER A 254 6.68 5.91 -2.79
C SER A 254 7.75 7.00 -2.94
N GLY A 255 7.29 8.24 -3.09
CA GLY A 255 8.04 9.49 -3.12
C GLY A 255 7.52 10.50 -2.09
N ALA A 256 7.51 11.79 -2.45
CA ALA A 256 7.12 12.88 -1.55
C ALA A 256 5.68 12.76 -1.04
N GLU A 257 4.75 12.24 -1.85
CA GLU A 257 3.35 12.02 -1.44
C GLU A 257 3.24 11.03 -0.28
N HIS A 258 4.07 9.98 -0.28
CA HIS A 258 4.13 9.02 0.83
C HIS A 258 4.80 9.63 2.05
N HIS A 259 5.83 10.46 1.87
CA HIS A 259 6.47 11.15 2.98
C HIS A 259 5.48 12.06 3.72
N VAL A 260 4.71 12.85 2.98
CA VAL A 260 3.65 13.72 3.53
C VAL A 260 2.55 12.87 4.19
N SER A 261 2.09 11.80 3.53
CA SER A 261 1.10 10.86 4.08
C SER A 261 1.54 10.23 5.40
N HIS A 262 2.80 9.80 5.50
CA HIS A 262 3.37 9.25 6.73
C HIS A 262 3.53 10.32 7.82
N TYR A 263 3.89 11.55 7.46
CA TYR A 263 3.95 12.66 8.40
C TYR A 263 2.58 12.90 9.06
N TRP A 264 1.51 13.02 8.26
CA TRP A 264 0.15 13.19 8.77
C TRP A 264 -0.28 12.02 9.67
N GLU A 265 0.05 10.79 9.28
CA GLU A 265 -0.25 9.60 10.09
C GLU A 265 0.40 9.64 11.47
N MET A 266 1.69 9.94 11.52
CA MET A 266 2.43 10.01 12.77
C MET A 266 1.87 11.10 13.68
N GLU A 267 1.48 12.25 13.12
CA GLU A 267 0.88 13.33 13.90
C GLU A 267 -0.52 12.98 14.42
N TYR A 268 -1.35 12.32 13.63
CA TYR A 268 -2.66 11.83 14.09
C TYR A 268 -2.53 10.85 15.26
N LEU A 269 -1.60 9.89 15.14
CA LEU A 269 -1.32 8.93 16.21
C LEU A 269 -0.81 9.63 17.48
N ARG A 270 0.09 10.61 17.35
CA ARG A 270 0.57 11.41 18.50
C ARG A 270 -0.54 12.18 19.20
N ARG A 271 -1.53 12.68 18.45
CA ARG A 271 -2.70 13.39 18.98
C ARG A 271 -3.79 12.45 19.52
N GLY A 272 -3.59 11.13 19.47
CA GLY A 272 -4.56 10.14 19.93
C GLY A 272 -5.77 9.97 19.00
N HIS A 273 -5.66 10.41 17.74
CA HIS A 273 -6.69 10.21 16.73
C HIS A 273 -6.56 8.84 16.05
N ARG A 274 -7.67 8.33 15.52
CA ARG A 274 -7.67 7.10 14.71
C ARG A 274 -6.81 7.29 13.47
N ALA A 275 -6.11 6.22 13.07
CA ALA A 275 -5.30 6.23 11.87
C ALA A 275 -6.17 6.44 10.62
N LEU A 276 -5.79 7.41 9.79
CA LEU A 276 -6.39 7.58 8.47
C LEU A 276 -5.96 6.44 7.55
N LEU A 277 -6.86 6.03 6.65
CA LEU A 277 -6.56 5.02 5.63
C LEU A 277 -5.35 5.45 4.80
N HIS A 278 -4.40 4.53 4.60
CA HIS A 278 -3.11 4.82 3.97
C HIS A 278 -3.27 5.44 2.57
N GLY A 279 -3.90 4.71 1.65
CA GLY A 279 -4.06 5.16 0.27
C GLY A 279 -4.96 6.40 0.11
N ALA A 280 -5.86 6.64 1.07
CA ALA A 280 -6.67 7.85 1.11
C ALA A 280 -5.80 9.11 1.36
N LYS A 281 -4.85 9.01 2.30
CA LYS A 281 -3.85 10.07 2.51
C LYS A 281 -2.92 10.21 1.32
N VAL A 282 -2.40 9.09 0.79
CA VAL A 282 -1.48 9.10 -0.37
C VAL A 282 -2.12 9.79 -1.56
N GLY A 283 -3.38 9.50 -1.87
CA GLY A 283 -4.10 10.15 -2.97
C GLY A 283 -4.22 11.67 -2.81
N VAL A 284 -4.64 12.14 -1.64
CA VAL A 284 -4.72 13.59 -1.37
C VAL A 284 -3.33 14.23 -1.37
N ALA A 285 -2.33 13.59 -0.76
CA ALA A 285 -0.94 14.06 -0.78
C ALA A 285 -0.40 14.16 -2.20
N CYS A 286 -0.73 13.22 -3.09
CA CYS A 286 -0.35 13.25 -4.50
C CYS A 286 -0.89 14.50 -5.20
N ALA A 287 -2.16 14.87 -4.95
CA ALA A 287 -2.73 16.11 -5.48
C ALA A 287 -1.98 17.35 -4.98
N GLU A 288 -1.67 17.43 -3.68
CA GLU A 288 -0.95 18.56 -3.09
C GLU A 288 0.51 18.66 -3.55
N ILE A 289 1.20 17.53 -3.68
CA ILE A 289 2.58 17.49 -4.20
C ILE A 289 2.59 17.86 -5.67
N SER A 290 1.64 17.36 -6.47
CA SER A 290 1.51 17.78 -7.85
C SER A 290 1.30 19.29 -7.95
N ARG A 291 0.42 19.87 -7.14
CA ARG A 291 0.21 21.33 -7.08
C ARG A 291 1.52 22.07 -6.78
N LEU A 292 2.22 21.67 -5.71
CA LEU A 292 3.48 22.30 -5.30
C LEU A 292 4.54 22.26 -6.42
N TYR A 293 4.66 21.11 -7.09
CA TYR A 293 5.64 20.94 -8.16
C TYR A 293 5.30 21.78 -9.39
N HIS A 294 4.03 21.85 -9.78
CA HIS A 294 3.58 22.74 -10.85
C HIS A 294 3.77 24.23 -10.49
N ASP A 295 3.38 24.65 -9.28
CA ASP A 295 3.55 26.04 -8.82
C ASP A 295 5.03 26.47 -8.84
N ALA A 296 5.95 25.57 -8.46
CA ALA A 296 7.39 25.83 -8.52
C ALA A 296 7.91 26.05 -9.94
N ILE A 297 7.39 25.33 -10.94
CA ILE A 297 7.80 25.46 -12.34
C ILE A 297 7.11 26.62 -13.04
N ASP A 298 5.78 26.72 -12.91
CA ASP A 298 4.97 27.64 -13.71
C ASP A 298 5.01 29.06 -13.15
N ARG A 299 5.18 29.20 -11.83
CA ARG A 299 5.12 30.49 -11.13
C ARG A 299 6.41 30.86 -10.41
N GLY A 300 7.35 29.93 -10.25
CA GLY A 300 8.53 30.14 -9.42
C GLY A 300 8.18 30.32 -7.94
N GLU A 301 7.10 29.68 -7.49
CA GLU A 301 6.67 29.69 -6.09
C GLU A 301 7.36 28.56 -5.31
N PHE A 302 8.17 28.92 -4.31
CA PHE A 302 8.91 27.98 -3.47
C PHE A 302 8.40 28.03 -2.02
N PRO A 303 8.48 26.94 -1.24
CA PRO A 303 8.03 26.93 0.15
C PRO A 303 8.65 28.03 1.03
N ASP A 304 9.97 28.23 0.90
CA ASP A 304 10.71 29.23 1.67
C ASP A 304 11.57 30.12 0.76
N ALA A 305 12.51 29.55 -0.01
CA ALA A 305 13.36 30.27 -0.96
C ALA A 305 13.62 29.44 -2.22
N LYS A 306 14.14 30.10 -3.27
CA LYS A 306 14.55 29.42 -4.51
C LYS A 306 15.78 28.52 -4.22
N PRO A 307 15.74 27.21 -4.51
CA PRO A 307 16.89 26.34 -4.30
C PRO A 307 18.11 26.77 -5.12
N GLU A 308 19.32 26.70 -4.53
CA GLU A 308 20.56 27.07 -5.21
C GLU A 308 20.76 26.31 -6.53
N GLN A 309 20.41 25.03 -6.55
CA GLN A 309 20.56 24.14 -7.72
C GLN A 309 19.36 24.20 -8.66
N TRP A 310 18.36 25.06 -8.41
CA TRP A 310 17.13 25.11 -9.20
C TRP A 310 17.40 25.33 -10.69
N ASP A 311 18.21 26.35 -11.01
CA ASP A 311 18.50 26.72 -12.40
C ASP A 311 19.25 25.61 -13.17
N GLN A 312 20.02 24.78 -12.46
CA GLN A 312 20.72 23.64 -13.06
C GLN A 312 19.77 22.55 -13.54
N TYR A 313 18.66 22.32 -12.82
CA TYR A 313 17.74 21.21 -13.07
C TYR A 313 16.41 21.63 -13.70
N HIS A 314 16.11 22.94 -13.69
CA HIS A 314 14.82 23.50 -14.09
C HIS A 314 14.33 22.98 -15.45
N GLU A 315 15.14 23.08 -16.51
CA GLU A 315 14.73 22.65 -17.85
C GLU A 315 14.28 21.17 -17.89
N GLN A 316 15.04 20.30 -17.23
CA GLN A 316 14.75 18.87 -17.20
C GLN A 316 13.52 18.55 -16.35
N ILE A 317 13.36 19.23 -15.21
CA ILE A 317 12.20 19.13 -14.33
C ILE A 317 10.92 19.55 -15.08
N SER A 318 10.94 20.71 -15.76
CA SER A 318 9.80 21.23 -16.53
C SER A 318 9.35 20.25 -17.62
N ALA A 319 10.31 19.62 -18.31
CA ALA A 319 10.01 18.61 -19.33
C ALA A 319 9.30 17.37 -18.75
N TRP A 320 9.59 16.98 -17.51
CA TRP A 320 8.94 15.82 -16.88
C TRP A 320 7.60 16.17 -16.25
N ILE A 321 7.48 17.33 -15.60
CA ILE A 321 6.24 17.80 -14.97
C ILE A 321 5.10 17.93 -15.99
N THR A 322 5.41 18.24 -17.25
CA THR A 322 4.39 18.29 -18.33
C THR A 322 3.57 17.00 -18.48
N ASN A 323 4.12 15.84 -18.08
CA ASN A 323 3.42 14.54 -18.14
C ASN A 323 2.73 14.16 -16.84
N MET A 324 2.89 14.95 -15.78
CA MET A 324 2.23 14.76 -14.49
C MET A 324 0.86 15.47 -14.53
N PRO A 325 -0.23 14.83 -14.09
CA PRO A 325 -1.53 15.48 -14.05
C PRO A 325 -1.57 16.60 -13.02
N SER A 326 -2.38 17.62 -13.29
CA SER A 326 -2.64 18.70 -12.35
C SER A 326 -3.32 18.19 -11.07
N GLU A 327 -3.22 18.98 -10.01
CA GLU A 327 -3.98 18.80 -8.78
C GLU A 327 -5.48 18.56 -9.06
N GLU A 328 -6.09 19.40 -9.91
CA GLU A 328 -7.52 19.32 -10.23
C GLU A 328 -7.88 17.96 -10.85
N ASN A 329 -7.06 17.45 -11.77
CA ASN A 329 -7.29 16.14 -12.38
C ASN A 329 -7.13 14.99 -11.38
N ILE A 330 -6.12 15.04 -10.50
CA ILE A 330 -5.94 14.02 -9.46
C ILE A 330 -7.15 14.03 -8.51
N ARG A 331 -7.61 15.21 -8.08
CA ARG A 331 -8.79 15.34 -7.20
C ARG A 331 -10.06 14.81 -7.89
N GLU A 332 -10.23 15.05 -9.19
CA GLU A 332 -11.36 14.51 -9.95
C GLU A 332 -11.34 12.97 -9.98
N LEU A 333 -10.19 12.37 -10.25
CA LEU A 333 -10.02 10.90 -10.22
C LEU A 333 -10.34 10.32 -8.84
N LEU A 334 -9.88 10.95 -7.76
CA LEU A 334 -10.20 10.53 -6.38
C LEU A 334 -11.71 10.56 -6.10
N LYS A 335 -12.41 11.61 -6.57
CA LYS A 335 -13.88 11.73 -6.45
C LYS A 335 -14.59 10.63 -7.24
N GLN A 336 -14.14 10.34 -8.46
CA GLN A 336 -14.70 9.26 -9.28
C GLN A 336 -14.59 7.90 -8.58
N ALA A 337 -13.47 7.64 -7.89
CA ALA A 337 -13.30 6.42 -7.10
C ALA A 337 -14.07 6.42 -5.76
N GLY A 338 -14.72 7.53 -5.37
CA GLY A 338 -15.47 7.66 -4.13
C GLY A 338 -14.59 7.84 -2.88
N GLY A 339 -13.38 8.39 -3.05
CA GLY A 339 -12.43 8.66 -1.97
C GLY A 339 -12.40 10.12 -1.53
N PRO A 340 -11.71 10.43 -0.41
CA PRO A 340 -11.39 11.80 -0.06
C PRO A 340 -10.51 12.42 -1.15
N SER A 341 -10.81 13.67 -1.50
CA SER A 341 -10.11 14.39 -2.56
C SER A 341 -9.44 15.66 -2.06
N THR A 342 -9.69 16.05 -0.81
CA THR A 342 -9.17 17.27 -0.20
C THR A 342 -8.62 17.04 1.21
N LEU A 343 -7.77 17.95 1.68
CA LEU A 343 -7.27 17.96 3.07
C LEU A 343 -8.43 17.98 4.08
N LYS A 344 -9.48 18.75 3.76
CA LYS A 344 -10.70 18.83 4.57
C LYS A 344 -11.41 17.49 4.70
N ASP A 345 -11.47 16.69 3.62
CA ASP A 345 -12.09 15.35 3.67
C ASP A 345 -11.33 14.40 4.60
N LEU A 346 -10.02 14.63 4.79
CA LEU A 346 -9.17 13.89 5.73
C LEU A 346 -9.14 14.50 7.15
N GLY A 347 -9.71 15.68 7.34
CA GLY A 347 -9.63 16.45 8.58
C GLY A 347 -8.27 17.08 8.85
N ILE A 348 -7.42 17.21 7.82
CA ILE A 348 -6.10 17.84 7.94
C ILE A 348 -6.27 19.36 7.89
N ASP A 349 -5.86 20.04 8.95
CA ASP A 349 -5.86 21.50 9.03
C ASP A 349 -4.67 22.14 8.29
N ASP A 350 -4.79 23.43 7.99
CA ASP A 350 -3.78 24.18 7.24
C ASP A 350 -2.42 24.23 7.94
N ASP A 351 -2.39 24.22 9.27
CA ASP A 351 -1.15 24.30 10.05
C ASP A 351 -0.38 22.98 9.96
N LEU A 352 -1.08 21.86 10.13
CA LEU A 352 -0.53 20.52 9.93
C LEU A 352 -0.06 20.34 8.49
N PHE A 353 -0.83 20.81 7.51
CA PHE A 353 -0.42 20.73 6.11
C PHE A 353 0.85 21.53 5.83
N LYS A 354 0.91 22.81 6.23
CA LYS A 354 2.11 23.65 6.08
C LYS A 354 3.32 23.02 6.75
N GLN A 355 3.16 22.50 7.96
CA GLN A 355 4.25 21.85 8.67
C GLN A 355 4.71 20.57 7.95
N SER A 356 3.77 19.80 7.39
CA SER A 356 4.12 18.60 6.63
C SER A 356 4.92 18.92 5.37
N LEU A 357 4.63 20.02 4.65
CA LEU A 357 5.44 20.40 3.49
C LEU A 357 6.88 20.77 3.86
N LYS A 358 7.08 21.32 5.06
CA LYS A 358 8.42 21.67 5.57
C LYS A 358 9.18 20.46 6.08
N GLU A 359 8.52 19.50 6.73
CA GLU A 359 9.20 18.46 7.49
C GLU A 359 9.13 17.06 6.87
N ALA A 360 8.22 16.81 5.92
CA ALA A 360 8.02 15.48 5.37
C ALA A 360 9.27 14.91 4.67
N HIS A 361 10.12 15.76 4.10
CA HIS A 361 11.38 15.31 3.49
C HIS A 361 12.32 14.61 4.50
N ASN A 362 12.14 14.86 5.81
CA ASN A 362 12.91 14.21 6.89
C ASN A 362 12.38 12.82 7.28
N VAL A 363 11.21 12.40 6.78
CA VAL A 363 10.65 11.06 7.07
C VAL A 363 11.54 9.96 6.51
N ARG A 364 12.21 10.20 5.39
CA ARG A 364 13.20 9.29 4.78
C ARG A 364 14.42 10.05 4.32
N LEU A 365 15.38 10.22 5.23
CA LEU A 365 16.62 10.97 5.02
C LEU A 365 17.50 10.45 3.85
N ASN A 366 17.25 9.23 3.37
CA ASN A 366 17.98 8.61 2.27
C ASN A 366 17.26 8.73 0.91
N ARG A 367 16.29 9.64 0.78
CA ARG A 367 15.54 9.90 -0.46
C ARG A 367 15.75 11.35 -0.92
N HIS A 368 16.04 11.55 -2.20
CA HIS A 368 16.21 12.87 -2.82
C HIS A 368 15.04 13.24 -3.73
N THR A 369 13.84 13.37 -3.17
CA THR A 369 12.63 13.84 -3.87
C THR A 369 12.72 15.33 -4.25
N LEU A 370 11.91 15.82 -5.18
CA LEU A 370 11.88 17.26 -5.50
C LEU A 370 11.44 18.10 -4.29
N LEU A 371 10.51 17.60 -3.46
CA LEU A 371 10.13 18.22 -2.18
C LEU A 371 11.34 18.48 -1.26
N ARG A 372 12.36 17.61 -1.31
CA ARG A 372 13.58 17.78 -0.52
C ARG A 372 14.41 18.93 -1.07
N LEU A 373 14.65 18.97 -2.39
CA LEU A 373 15.36 20.08 -3.02
C LEU A 373 14.67 21.42 -2.73
N LEU A 374 13.33 21.45 -2.73
CA LEU A 374 12.55 22.65 -2.43
C LEU A 374 12.67 23.14 -0.97
N ASN A 375 13.03 22.26 -0.03
CA ASN A 375 13.17 22.59 1.39
C ASN A 375 14.61 22.79 1.84
N GLU A 376 15.59 22.20 1.15
CA GLU A 376 17.03 22.40 1.41
C GLU A 376 17.58 23.68 0.71
N ALA A 377 16.69 24.63 0.41
CA ALA A 377 16.95 25.88 -0.31
C ALA A 377 17.56 27.00 0.54
#